data_AF-A0AAD4EN42-F1
#
_entry.id   AF-A0AAD4EN42-F1
#
_cell.length_a   1.000
_cell.length_b   1.000
_cell.length_c   1.000
_cell.angle_alpha   90.00
_cell.angle_beta   90.00
_cell.angle_gamma   90.00
#
_symmetry.space_group_name_H-M   'P 1'
#
loop_
_entity.id
_entity.type
_entity.pdbx_description
1 polymer ?
#
loop_
_entity_poly.entity_id
_entity_poly.type
_entity_poly.pdbx_seq_one_letter_code
_entity_poly.pdbx_strand_id
1 'polypeptide(L)'
;MSNAEEITTAEAPFDDHDCDYVLQSTNGVKFHVYKLILSLMSPILKDKFTSPQSESQSDKSSVPIMPLRSLLLLCYPAATPTFDSLDNAKAVLEAAKQYDMQAVLSRAGDLIIAQFLPDHILDLYALSCRFGWQHHAQTAATRALEIKDLGRPSNGFHGLQDITGADYHRLLVYHYRCGVIAQTVGDSLSWLPPSSTKMQLQMWKCKCRLVDSAKKLEIGNIAELKIVPWFADYLVSSGKELLARPCESTIMESEYYNHAVIEATKCDDCRSEVIKDMDRFRALYIAQVKKVVATVSFPCRLVHSRLKAHLASVGGIGNPLQHCPQAPFDDHNCDIILRSADGVDFHVYKLILSLMSPVFKDMFALPQPESESQSDVSSIPVITVIEGSTTLKSLLLLCYPSAATPTFRSLDDARVVMKAASKYDMQAALSRAGDLAMAQFFPNHFLELYALSCQFGWQHHAQTAATRALEIKDLGRPSNGFHGLQDISGADYHRLLAYHYQCGIIAQNVGSSLSWLESSSYVATRNHACHHSVRLSPNLYVASWFHEYLVLSGKELLARPCESTLFELSHYSRAIINATECTECQRTVESMSKFHTSYIAQVKKVVATVSQALPASTA
;
A
#
# COMPACT_ATOMS: atom_id res chain seq x y z
N MET A 1 46.15 19.57 25.82
CA MET A 1 46.31 20.42 24.63
C MET A 1 45.19 20.05 23.68
N SER A 2 44.22 20.95 23.55
CA SER A 2 43.01 20.79 22.74
C SER A 2 43.37 20.83 21.25
N ASN A 3 42.98 19.80 20.49
CA ASN A 3 43.00 19.86 19.02
C ASN A 3 42.10 21.03 18.58
N ALA A 4 42.70 22.07 18.00
CA ALA A 4 41.97 23.08 17.28
C ALA A 4 41.42 22.43 16.00
N GLU A 5 40.10 22.40 15.84
CA GLU A 5 39.48 22.03 14.57
C GLU A 5 39.98 22.98 13.47
N GLU A 6 40.64 22.43 12.46
CA GLU A 6 41.12 23.18 11.29
C GLU A 6 39.93 23.74 10.52
N ILE A 7 39.68 25.05 10.69
CA ILE A 7 38.64 25.78 9.96
C ILE A 7 39.10 25.90 8.50
N THR A 8 38.42 25.23 7.58
CA THR A 8 38.74 25.20 6.15
C THR A 8 37.69 25.97 5.34
N THR A 9 38.11 26.72 4.32
CA THR A 9 37.18 27.39 3.38
C THR A 9 36.78 26.41 2.27
N ALA A 10 35.51 26.39 1.90
CA ALA A 10 35.00 25.56 0.82
C ALA A 10 35.58 26.00 -0.53
N GLU A 11 35.90 25.04 -1.40
CA GLU A 11 36.35 25.31 -2.76
C GLU A 11 35.27 26.02 -3.60
N ALA A 12 35.70 26.68 -4.68
CA ALA A 12 34.86 27.27 -5.71
C ALA A 12 33.57 26.44 -6.01
N PRO A 13 32.40 27.10 -6.14
CA PRO A 13 32.19 28.54 -6.21
C PRO A 13 32.00 29.24 -4.84
N PHE A 14 32.36 28.61 -3.71
CA PHE A 14 32.05 29.09 -2.35
C PHE A 14 33.27 29.63 -1.57
N ASP A 15 34.32 30.03 -2.28
CA ASP A 15 35.55 30.66 -1.78
C ASP A 15 35.62 32.18 -2.04
N ASP A 16 34.56 32.78 -2.58
CA ASP A 16 34.53 34.20 -2.97
C ASP A 16 34.58 35.15 -1.76
N HIS A 17 35.59 36.03 -1.73
CA HIS A 17 35.77 37.00 -0.64
C HIS A 17 34.80 38.18 -0.70
N ASP A 18 34.15 38.42 -1.85
CA ASP A 18 33.16 39.50 -2.02
C ASP A 18 31.76 39.13 -1.48
N CYS A 19 31.62 37.97 -0.83
CA CYS A 19 30.36 37.50 -0.26
C CYS A 19 29.82 38.44 0.83
N ASP A 20 28.49 38.50 0.97
CA ASP A 20 27.81 39.26 2.02
C ASP A 20 27.33 38.38 3.19
N TYR A 21 27.60 37.07 3.15
CA TYR A 21 27.27 36.10 4.19
C TYR A 21 28.18 34.86 4.17
N VAL A 22 28.48 34.34 5.36
CA VAL A 22 29.28 33.11 5.52
C VAL A 22 28.47 32.07 6.28
N LEU A 23 28.21 30.93 5.63
CA LEU A 23 27.65 29.75 6.27
C LEU A 23 28.77 28.86 6.77
N GLN A 24 28.68 28.38 8.00
CA GLN A 24 29.63 27.40 8.53
C GLN A 24 28.92 26.06 8.73
N SER A 25 29.46 25.00 8.13
CA SER A 25 28.99 23.64 8.40
C SER A 25 29.54 23.13 9.73
N THR A 26 28.89 22.11 10.26
CA THR A 26 29.24 21.45 11.53
C THR A 26 30.60 20.77 11.55
N ASN A 27 31.15 20.41 10.37
CA ASN A 27 32.52 19.92 10.22
C ASN A 27 33.55 21.06 10.06
N GLY A 28 33.17 22.30 10.34
CA GLY A 28 34.09 23.45 10.38
C GLY A 28 34.36 24.12 9.03
N VAL A 29 33.71 23.69 7.95
CA VAL A 29 33.91 24.26 6.61
C VAL A 29 33.10 25.55 6.43
N LYS A 30 33.75 26.62 5.94
CA LYS A 30 33.11 27.92 5.64
C LYS A 30 32.72 28.02 4.18
N PHE A 31 31.48 28.38 3.92
CA PHE A 31 30.91 28.62 2.60
C PHE A 31 30.58 30.10 2.45
N HIS A 32 31.26 30.75 1.53
CA HIS A 32 31.03 32.14 1.18
C HIS A 32 29.87 32.23 0.19
N VAL A 33 28.80 32.95 0.55
CA VAL A 33 27.53 32.96 -0.18
C VAL A 33 26.90 34.35 -0.19
N TYR A 34 25.99 34.58 -1.14
CA TYR A 34 25.22 35.82 -1.29
C TYR A 34 23.80 35.68 -0.70
N LYS A 35 23.42 36.58 0.22
CA LYS A 35 22.08 36.68 0.83
C LYS A 35 21.00 36.81 -0.23
N LEU A 36 21.26 37.56 -1.30
CA LEU A 36 20.32 37.76 -2.40
C LEU A 36 19.85 36.43 -3.01
N ILE A 37 20.80 35.56 -3.36
CA ILE A 37 20.48 34.27 -4.00
C ILE A 37 19.74 33.36 -3.02
N LEU A 38 20.18 33.29 -1.76
CA LEU A 38 19.48 32.50 -0.74
C LEU A 38 18.07 33.05 -0.46
N SER A 39 17.87 34.37 -0.50
CA SER A 39 16.55 35.01 -0.34
C SER A 39 15.60 34.74 -1.50
N LEU A 40 16.13 34.61 -2.72
CA LEU A 40 15.34 34.22 -3.89
C LEU A 40 14.91 32.76 -3.81
N MET A 41 15.77 31.91 -3.24
CA MET A 41 15.52 30.46 -3.16
C MET A 41 14.70 30.06 -1.92
N SER A 42 14.69 30.85 -0.86
CA SER A 42 14.00 30.54 0.40
C SER A 42 13.28 31.76 0.97
N PRO A 43 11.94 31.73 1.06
CA PRO A 43 11.16 32.77 1.76
C PRO A 43 11.57 32.89 3.23
N ILE A 44 11.88 31.76 3.88
CA ILE A 44 12.30 31.71 5.29
C ILE A 44 13.61 32.46 5.50
N LEU A 45 14.60 32.26 4.62
CA LEU A 45 15.86 32.97 4.70
C LEU A 45 15.69 34.45 4.36
N LYS A 46 14.85 34.78 3.37
CA LYS A 46 14.50 36.18 3.06
C LYS A 46 13.98 36.91 4.29
N ASP A 47 12.99 36.34 4.98
CA ASP A 47 12.41 36.93 6.18
C ASP A 47 13.46 37.13 7.28
N LYS A 48 14.31 36.10 7.50
CA LYS A 48 15.43 36.18 8.45
C LYS A 48 16.40 37.32 8.13
N PHE A 49 16.78 37.50 6.88
CA PHE A 49 17.72 38.55 6.47
C PHE A 49 17.11 39.96 6.50
N THR A 50 15.78 40.08 6.40
CA THR A 50 15.07 41.37 6.46
C THR A 50 14.68 41.80 7.88
N SER A 51 14.83 40.92 8.89
CA SER A 51 14.42 41.22 10.27
C SER A 51 15.48 42.08 11.01
N PRO A 52 15.08 43.22 11.61
CA PRO A 52 16.00 44.20 12.22
C PRO A 52 16.71 43.72 13.50
N GLN A 53 16.47 42.50 13.98
CA GLN A 53 17.15 41.94 15.16
C GLN A 53 18.48 41.22 14.86
N SER A 54 18.90 41.12 13.59
CA SER A 54 20.08 40.30 13.20
C SER A 54 21.40 41.06 13.10
N GLU A 55 21.43 42.38 13.31
CA GLU A 55 22.64 43.20 13.07
C GLU A 55 23.67 43.24 14.23
N SER A 56 23.40 42.63 15.39
CA SER A 56 24.27 42.82 16.57
C SER A 56 24.95 41.56 17.15
N GLN A 57 24.79 40.38 16.57
CA GLN A 57 25.62 39.23 16.92
C GLN A 57 26.03 38.48 15.65
N SER A 58 27.31 38.11 15.56
CA SER A 58 27.81 37.12 14.63
C SER A 58 27.09 35.80 14.91
N ASP A 59 25.89 35.67 14.37
CA ASP A 59 24.98 34.59 14.66
C ASP A 59 25.57 33.34 14.01
N LYS A 60 26.33 32.58 14.81
CA LYS A 60 26.82 31.24 14.48
C LYS A 60 25.58 30.35 14.35
N SER A 61 24.87 30.49 13.24
CA SER A 61 23.70 29.69 12.94
C SER A 61 24.20 28.25 12.79
N SER A 62 24.00 27.45 13.84
CA SER A 62 24.25 26.01 13.85
C SER A 62 23.24 25.36 12.90
N VAL A 63 23.56 25.34 11.60
CA VAL A 63 22.83 24.58 10.59
C VAL A 63 23.09 23.09 10.82
N PRO A 64 22.09 22.19 10.74
CA PRO A 64 22.31 20.77 10.94
C PRO A 64 23.33 20.19 9.94
N ILE A 65 23.99 19.09 10.31
CA ILE A 65 24.88 18.30 9.44
C ILE A 65 24.09 17.91 8.18
N MET A 66 24.27 18.66 7.10
CA MET A 66 23.67 18.41 5.80
C MET A 66 24.78 18.48 4.74
N PRO A 67 24.60 17.87 3.56
CA PRO A 67 25.51 18.05 2.43
C PRO A 67 25.39 19.50 1.89
N LEU A 68 25.88 20.46 2.69
CA LEU A 68 25.67 21.89 2.51
C LEU A 68 26.18 22.34 1.14
N ARG A 69 27.29 21.77 0.68
CA ARG A 69 27.82 21.98 -0.68
C ARG A 69 26.79 21.62 -1.75
N SER A 70 26.18 20.44 -1.69
CA SER A 70 25.19 19.98 -2.68
C SER A 70 23.94 20.86 -2.67
N LEU A 71 23.44 21.22 -1.48
CA LEU A 71 22.31 22.16 -1.35
C LEU A 71 22.64 23.52 -1.96
N LEU A 72 23.82 24.05 -1.67
CA LEU A 72 24.26 25.34 -2.21
C LEU A 72 24.49 25.27 -3.73
N LEU A 73 25.04 24.19 -4.29
CA LEU A 73 25.18 24.03 -5.75
C LEU A 73 23.82 23.96 -6.47
N LEU A 74 22.76 23.53 -5.78
CA LEU A 74 21.40 23.62 -6.32
C LEU A 74 20.90 25.08 -6.37
N CYS A 75 21.29 25.91 -5.39
CA CYS A 75 20.99 27.34 -5.35
C CYS A 75 21.85 28.15 -6.34
N TYR A 76 23.11 27.76 -6.50
CA TYR A 76 24.12 28.41 -7.34
C TYR A 76 24.45 27.48 -8.51
N PRO A 77 23.79 27.64 -9.68
CA PRO A 77 23.98 26.74 -10.82
C PRO A 77 25.33 26.92 -11.54
N ALA A 78 26.40 27.24 -10.81
CA ALA A 78 27.77 27.24 -11.31
C ALA A 78 28.27 25.81 -11.62
N ALA A 79 27.73 24.80 -10.93
CA ALA A 79 27.93 23.39 -11.24
C ALA A 79 26.68 22.56 -10.91
N THR A 80 26.60 21.36 -11.48
CA THR A 80 25.57 20.37 -11.14
C THR A 80 26.08 19.47 -10.02
N PRO A 81 25.42 19.39 -8.87
CA PRO A 81 25.87 18.51 -7.80
C PRO A 81 25.66 17.05 -8.19
N THR A 82 26.58 16.20 -7.76
CA THR A 82 26.40 14.75 -7.71
C THR A 82 26.10 14.35 -6.27
N PHE A 83 25.27 13.34 -6.07
CA PHE A 83 25.01 12.77 -4.76
C PHE A 83 25.78 11.47 -4.60
N ASP A 84 26.49 11.31 -3.49
CA ASP A 84 27.30 10.10 -3.25
C ASP A 84 26.42 8.88 -2.92
N SER A 85 25.22 9.13 -2.39
CA SER A 85 24.23 8.11 -2.06
C SER A 85 22.81 8.69 -2.09
N LEU A 86 21.81 7.80 -2.16
CA LEU A 86 20.40 8.21 -2.06
C LEU A 86 20.09 8.84 -0.70
N ASP A 87 20.74 8.41 0.38
CA ASP A 87 20.53 8.99 1.71
C ASP A 87 21.12 10.39 1.83
N ASN A 88 22.27 10.65 1.20
CA ASN A 88 22.82 12.00 1.05
C ASN A 88 21.83 12.91 0.29
N ALA A 89 21.25 12.40 -0.81
CA ALA A 89 20.24 13.12 -1.57
C ALA A 89 18.97 13.42 -0.74
N LYS A 90 18.46 12.44 0.02
CA LYS A 90 17.32 12.63 0.94
C LYS A 90 17.60 13.72 1.99
N ALA A 91 18.80 13.75 2.56
CA ALA A 91 19.20 14.78 3.51
C ALA A 91 19.15 16.18 2.89
N VAL A 92 19.63 16.34 1.65
CA VAL A 92 19.53 17.61 0.90
C VAL A 92 18.07 18.01 0.65
N LEU A 93 17.20 17.06 0.32
CA LEU A 93 15.77 17.34 0.11
C LEU A 93 15.07 17.75 1.40
N GLU A 94 15.36 17.11 2.54
CA GLU A 94 14.80 17.51 3.84
C GLU A 94 15.25 18.91 4.23
N ALA A 95 16.53 19.24 4.01
CA ALA A 95 17.03 20.59 4.23
C ALA A 95 16.32 21.60 3.32
N ALA A 96 16.23 21.33 2.01
CA ALA A 96 15.53 22.19 1.06
C ALA A 96 14.06 22.40 1.46
N LYS A 97 13.37 21.36 1.94
CA LYS A 97 11.99 21.43 2.45
C LYS A 97 11.89 22.26 3.73
N GLN A 98 12.82 22.08 4.68
CA GLN A 98 12.86 22.84 5.93
C GLN A 98 12.99 24.35 5.71
N TYR A 99 13.74 24.75 4.67
CA TYR A 99 13.91 26.15 4.28
C TYR A 99 12.94 26.61 3.19
N ASP A 100 11.93 25.81 2.84
CA ASP A 100 10.93 26.11 1.80
C ASP A 100 11.53 26.49 0.43
N MET A 101 12.54 25.72 0.00
CA MET A 101 13.25 25.93 -1.26
C MET A 101 12.65 25.14 -2.43
N GLN A 102 11.49 25.57 -2.93
CA GLN A 102 10.74 24.83 -3.97
C GLN A 102 11.53 24.62 -5.28
N ALA A 103 12.26 25.63 -5.74
CA ALA A 103 13.09 25.52 -6.96
C ALA A 103 14.23 24.51 -6.80
N VAL A 104 14.82 24.43 -5.60
CA VAL A 104 15.85 23.46 -5.24
C VAL A 104 15.27 22.05 -5.23
N LEU A 105 14.09 21.86 -4.63
CA LEU A 105 13.39 20.57 -4.62
C LEU A 105 13.14 20.06 -6.04
N SER A 106 12.64 20.92 -6.94
CA SER A 106 12.40 20.53 -8.34
C SER A 106 13.69 20.10 -9.04
N ARG A 107 14.75 20.91 -8.96
CA ARG A 107 16.04 20.62 -9.61
C ARG A 107 16.71 19.37 -9.03
N ALA A 108 16.66 19.20 -7.71
CA ALA A 108 17.16 18.01 -7.04
C ALA A 108 16.41 16.75 -7.51
N GLY A 109 15.08 16.82 -7.63
CA GLY A 109 14.26 15.71 -8.11
C GLY A 109 14.69 15.19 -9.47
N ASP A 110 14.95 16.09 -10.44
CA ASP A 110 15.44 15.70 -11.76
C ASP A 110 16.80 14.97 -11.70
N LEU A 111 17.74 15.50 -10.90
CA LEU A 111 19.08 14.93 -10.76
C LEU A 111 19.06 13.57 -10.05
N ILE A 112 18.29 13.45 -8.97
CA ILE A 112 18.17 12.23 -8.18
C ILE A 112 17.56 11.12 -9.03
N ILE A 113 16.51 11.43 -9.79
CA ILE A 113 15.86 10.46 -10.67
C ILE A 113 16.80 10.04 -11.80
N ALA A 114 17.52 10.98 -12.42
CA ALA A 114 18.51 10.65 -13.43
C ALA A 114 19.65 9.76 -12.89
N GLN A 115 20.08 10.00 -11.66
CA GLN A 115 21.23 9.30 -11.07
C GLN A 115 20.89 7.91 -10.51
N PHE A 116 19.72 7.75 -9.87
CA PHE A 116 19.45 6.55 -9.03
C PHE A 116 18.29 5.69 -9.50
N LEU A 117 17.51 6.09 -10.51
CA LEU A 117 16.30 5.36 -10.94
C LEU A 117 16.51 3.89 -11.30
N PRO A 118 17.60 3.49 -11.99
CA PRO A 118 17.82 2.08 -12.33
C PRO A 118 17.93 1.16 -11.11
N ASP A 119 18.58 1.63 -10.03
CA ASP A 119 18.90 0.81 -8.85
C ASP A 119 17.88 0.98 -7.71
N HIS A 120 17.15 2.09 -7.68
CA HIS A 120 16.26 2.47 -6.57
C HIS A 120 14.81 2.77 -7.00
N ILE A 121 14.26 1.94 -7.90
CA ILE A 121 12.93 2.16 -8.50
C ILE A 121 11.82 2.43 -7.47
N LEU A 122 11.67 1.57 -6.46
CA LEU A 122 10.59 1.67 -5.48
C LEU A 122 10.81 2.81 -4.47
N ASP A 123 12.05 3.01 -4.02
CA ASP A 123 12.39 4.10 -3.11
C ASP A 123 12.16 5.46 -3.78
N LEU A 124 12.48 5.59 -5.07
CA LEU A 124 12.26 6.81 -5.82
C LEU A 124 10.79 7.03 -6.18
N TYR A 125 9.99 5.97 -6.36
CA TYR A 125 8.54 6.09 -6.41
C TYR A 125 8.00 6.68 -5.09
N ALA A 126 8.44 6.14 -3.95
CA ALA A 126 8.01 6.62 -2.64
C ALA A 126 8.45 8.06 -2.37
N LEU A 127 9.71 8.38 -2.66
CA LEU A 127 10.25 9.73 -2.55
C LEU A 127 9.47 10.72 -3.42
N SER A 128 9.20 10.37 -4.67
CA SER A 128 8.41 11.20 -5.59
C SER A 128 6.99 11.43 -5.06
N CYS A 129 6.35 10.42 -4.46
CA CYS A 129 5.04 10.58 -3.82
C CYS A 129 5.11 11.51 -2.60
N ARG A 130 6.11 11.35 -1.73
CA ARG A 130 6.33 12.16 -0.52
C ARG A 130 6.56 13.65 -0.84
N PHE A 131 7.24 13.95 -1.94
CA PHE A 131 7.53 15.32 -2.40
C PHE A 131 6.51 15.85 -3.43
N GLY A 132 5.52 15.05 -3.84
CA GLY A 132 4.50 15.48 -4.81
C GLY A 132 4.98 15.58 -6.26
N TRP A 133 6.10 14.95 -6.61
CA TRP A 133 6.68 14.94 -7.95
C TRP A 133 5.94 13.96 -8.87
N GLN A 134 4.81 14.39 -9.41
CA GLN A 134 3.90 13.53 -10.17
C GLN A 134 4.56 12.85 -11.38
N HIS A 135 5.32 13.61 -12.18
CA HIS A 135 5.99 13.07 -13.37
C HIS A 135 7.05 12.03 -13.01
N HIS A 136 7.84 12.29 -11.97
CA HIS A 136 8.86 11.35 -11.48
C HIS A 136 8.24 10.10 -10.84
N ALA A 137 7.13 10.25 -10.10
CA ALA A 137 6.37 9.13 -9.56
C ALA A 137 5.81 8.24 -10.69
N GLN A 138 5.26 8.83 -11.74
CA GLN A 138 4.81 8.08 -12.92
C GLN A 138 5.99 7.37 -13.61
N THR A 139 7.11 8.06 -13.78
CA THR A 139 8.32 7.48 -14.39
C THR A 139 8.81 6.27 -13.60
N ALA A 140 8.90 6.39 -12.27
CA ALA A 140 9.28 5.29 -11.38
C ALA A 140 8.24 4.15 -11.40
N ALA A 141 6.94 4.47 -11.43
CA ALA A 141 5.89 3.46 -11.55
C ALA A 141 5.97 2.68 -12.87
N THR A 142 6.31 3.33 -13.99
CA THR A 142 6.55 2.65 -15.27
C THR A 142 7.78 1.75 -15.21
N ARG A 143 8.87 2.18 -14.55
CA ARG A 143 10.04 1.31 -14.32
C ARG A 143 9.70 0.13 -13.41
N ALA A 144 8.79 0.30 -12.45
CA ALA A 144 8.37 -0.78 -11.55
C ALA A 144 7.65 -1.94 -12.25
N LEU A 145 7.24 -1.79 -13.51
CA LEU A 145 6.73 -2.89 -14.35
C LEU A 145 7.77 -4.00 -14.60
N GLU A 146 9.05 -3.70 -14.41
CA GLU A 146 10.15 -4.67 -14.48
C GLU A 146 10.25 -5.54 -13.22
N ILE A 147 9.57 -5.15 -12.13
CA ILE A 147 9.56 -5.91 -10.89
C ILE A 147 8.52 -7.02 -11.02
N LYS A 148 8.99 -8.26 -10.92
CA LYS A 148 8.14 -9.45 -10.94
C LYS A 148 7.31 -9.55 -9.65
N ASP A 149 6.03 -9.87 -9.81
CA ASP A 149 5.11 -10.13 -8.70
C ASP A 149 5.00 -8.96 -7.70
N LEU A 150 5.01 -7.71 -8.19
CA LEU A 150 4.89 -6.51 -7.35
C LEU A 150 3.67 -6.60 -6.43
N GLY A 151 3.86 -6.31 -5.13
CA GLY A 151 2.82 -6.46 -4.10
C GLY A 151 2.92 -7.73 -3.26
N ARG A 152 3.71 -8.73 -3.66
CA ARG A 152 4.02 -9.89 -2.81
C ARG A 152 4.92 -9.52 -1.62
N PRO A 153 4.91 -10.28 -0.51
CA PRO A 153 5.74 -10.01 0.66
C PRO A 153 7.23 -9.83 0.36
N SER A 154 7.76 -10.52 -0.66
CA SER A 154 9.16 -10.43 -1.07
C SER A 154 9.57 -9.05 -1.60
N ASN A 155 8.60 -8.21 -1.95
CA ASN A 155 8.81 -6.93 -2.62
C ASN A 155 8.52 -5.73 -1.70
N GLY A 156 8.52 -5.96 -0.37
CA GLY A 156 8.50 -4.87 0.61
C GLY A 156 9.78 -4.05 0.55
N PHE A 157 9.67 -2.73 0.72
CA PHE A 157 10.80 -1.81 0.68
C PHE A 157 10.66 -0.72 1.75
N HIS A 158 11.77 -0.10 2.15
CA HIS A 158 11.80 0.83 3.28
C HIS A 158 10.89 2.05 3.06
N GLY A 159 10.88 2.60 1.83
CA GLY A 159 10.05 3.76 1.47
C GLY A 159 8.54 3.56 1.62
N LEU A 160 8.05 2.35 1.93
CA LEU A 160 6.65 2.12 2.25
C LEU A 160 6.16 2.88 3.50
N GLN A 161 7.05 3.16 4.46
CA GLN A 161 6.70 3.94 5.65
C GLN A 161 6.46 5.43 5.30
N ASP A 162 7.10 5.91 4.24
CA ASP A 162 7.11 7.31 3.82
C ASP A 162 5.93 7.70 2.93
N ILE A 163 5.12 6.74 2.50
CA ILE A 163 3.95 6.94 1.64
C ILE A 163 2.68 6.43 2.30
N THR A 164 1.53 6.84 1.79
CA THR A 164 0.24 6.30 2.26
C THR A 164 -0.05 4.92 1.66
N GLY A 165 -0.92 4.15 2.32
CA GLY A 165 -1.49 2.92 1.77
C GLY A 165 -2.16 3.16 0.42
N ALA A 166 -2.76 4.34 0.23
CA ALA A 166 -3.36 4.76 -1.04
C ALA A 166 -2.32 4.96 -2.15
N ASP A 167 -1.14 5.48 -1.84
CA ASP A 167 -0.04 5.64 -2.81
C ASP A 167 0.50 4.27 -3.23
N TYR A 168 0.67 3.36 -2.27
CA TYR A 168 1.13 2.02 -2.57
C TYR A 168 0.07 1.22 -3.37
N HIS A 169 -1.20 1.27 -2.97
CA HIS A 169 -2.29 0.64 -3.70
C HIS A 169 -2.38 1.13 -5.15
N ARG A 170 -2.18 2.43 -5.42
CA ARG A 170 -2.16 2.95 -6.80
C ARG A 170 -1.06 2.31 -7.66
N LEU A 171 0.14 2.12 -7.09
CA LEU A 171 1.23 1.44 -7.79
C LEU A 171 0.87 -0.02 -8.13
N LEU A 172 0.31 -0.76 -7.16
CA LEU A 172 -0.11 -2.14 -7.36
C LEU A 172 -1.21 -2.26 -8.42
N VAL A 173 -2.20 -1.39 -8.37
CA VAL A 173 -3.30 -1.35 -9.35
C VAL A 173 -2.77 -1.04 -10.75
N TYR A 174 -1.86 -0.07 -10.87
CA TYR A 174 -1.23 0.25 -12.14
C TYR A 174 -0.48 -0.96 -12.72
N HIS A 175 0.41 -1.56 -11.93
CA HIS A 175 1.19 -2.73 -12.32
C HIS A 175 0.28 -3.89 -12.76
N TYR A 176 -0.73 -4.21 -11.96
CA TYR A 176 -1.70 -5.25 -12.29
C TYR A 176 -2.46 -4.96 -13.59
N ARG A 177 -2.93 -3.74 -13.80
CA ARG A 177 -3.67 -3.37 -15.02
C ARG A 177 -2.78 -3.48 -16.27
N CYS A 178 -1.51 -3.08 -16.16
CA CYS A 178 -0.52 -3.30 -17.21
C CYS A 178 -0.33 -4.81 -17.48
N GLY A 179 -0.24 -5.63 -16.42
CA GLY A 179 -0.17 -7.09 -16.51
C GLY A 179 -1.36 -7.73 -17.22
N VAL A 180 -2.58 -7.34 -16.87
CA VAL A 180 -3.80 -7.86 -17.49
C VAL A 180 -3.82 -7.54 -18.98
N ILE A 181 -3.53 -6.29 -19.37
CA ILE A 181 -3.55 -5.90 -20.79
C ILE A 181 -2.38 -6.53 -21.55
N ALA A 182 -1.21 -6.70 -20.93
CA ALA A 182 -0.07 -7.38 -21.56
C ALA A 182 -0.37 -8.87 -21.79
N GLN A 183 -1.00 -9.54 -20.82
CA GLN A 183 -1.38 -10.95 -20.92
C GLN A 183 -2.33 -11.22 -22.09
N THR A 184 -3.32 -10.35 -22.32
CA THR A 184 -4.34 -10.57 -23.35
C THR A 184 -3.81 -10.42 -24.77
N VAL A 185 -2.59 -9.90 -24.97
CA VAL A 185 -1.97 -9.80 -26.31
C VAL A 185 -1.77 -11.18 -26.94
N GLY A 186 -1.57 -12.23 -26.14
CA GLY A 186 -1.46 -13.61 -26.61
C GLY A 186 -2.81 -14.30 -26.89
N ASP A 187 -3.93 -13.73 -26.43
CA ASP A 187 -5.26 -14.32 -26.58
C ASP A 187 -5.87 -14.10 -27.98
N SER A 188 -5.42 -13.06 -28.70
CA SER A 188 -5.76 -12.79 -30.10
C SER A 188 -4.56 -12.14 -30.79
N LEU A 189 -4.23 -12.61 -32.01
CA LEU A 189 -3.13 -12.09 -32.83
C LEU A 189 -3.65 -11.21 -33.99
N SER A 190 -4.85 -10.63 -33.83
CA SER A 190 -5.46 -9.70 -34.79
C SER A 190 -4.60 -8.45 -35.05
N TRP A 191 -3.77 -8.06 -34.08
CA TRP A 191 -2.83 -6.94 -34.18
C TRP A 191 -1.63 -7.19 -35.12
N LEU A 192 -1.41 -8.43 -35.58
CA LEU A 192 -0.37 -8.72 -36.55
C LEU A 192 -0.67 -8.04 -37.90
N PRO A 193 0.33 -7.44 -38.55
CA PRO A 193 0.10 -6.75 -39.82
C PRO A 193 -0.39 -7.73 -40.90
N PRO A 194 -1.16 -7.28 -41.91
CA PRO A 194 -1.65 -8.15 -42.98
C PRO A 194 -0.54 -8.83 -43.81
N SER A 195 0.69 -8.31 -43.76
CA SER A 195 1.87 -8.97 -44.33
C SER A 195 2.28 -10.21 -43.54
N SER A 196 1.96 -10.29 -42.24
CA SER A 196 2.26 -11.42 -41.35
C SER A 196 1.33 -12.62 -41.53
N THR A 197 0.13 -12.44 -42.05
CA THR A 197 -0.73 -13.58 -42.45
C THR A 197 -0.25 -14.21 -43.77
N LYS A 198 0.46 -13.44 -44.62
CA LYS A 198 1.23 -13.98 -45.75
C LYS A 198 2.57 -14.59 -45.32
N MET A 199 3.05 -14.27 -44.12
CA MET A 199 4.19 -14.95 -43.51
C MET A 199 3.74 -16.35 -43.16
N GLN A 200 4.19 -17.29 -43.98
CA GLN A 200 4.02 -18.72 -43.86
C GLN A 200 4.77 -19.27 -42.63
N LEU A 201 4.51 -18.73 -41.43
CA LEU A 201 5.22 -19.09 -40.20
C LEU A 201 4.84 -20.49 -39.75
N GLN A 202 5.82 -21.25 -39.25
CA GLN A 202 5.63 -22.64 -38.86
C GLN A 202 4.50 -22.85 -37.83
N MET A 203 4.27 -21.88 -36.95
CA MET A 203 3.26 -21.90 -35.89
C MET A 203 1.83 -22.15 -36.37
N TRP A 204 1.52 -21.74 -37.60
CA TRP A 204 0.20 -21.95 -38.23
C TRP A 204 0.31 -22.49 -39.66
N LYS A 205 1.50 -22.71 -40.20
CA LYS A 205 1.74 -23.39 -41.50
C LYS A 205 1.95 -24.90 -41.36
N CYS A 206 2.57 -25.36 -40.28
CA CYS A 206 2.93 -26.76 -40.16
C CYS A 206 1.70 -27.68 -40.03
N LYS A 207 1.78 -28.91 -40.55
CA LYS A 207 0.76 -29.95 -40.40
C LYS A 207 0.63 -30.45 -38.95
N CYS A 208 1.64 -30.23 -38.11
CA CYS A 208 1.61 -30.48 -36.67
C CYS A 208 0.41 -29.75 -35.97
N ARG A 209 -0.26 -28.79 -36.63
CA ARG A 209 -1.52 -28.14 -36.18
C ARG A 209 -2.80 -28.96 -36.37
N LEU A 210 -2.77 -30.05 -37.15
CA LEU A 210 -3.97 -30.79 -37.55
C LEU A 210 -4.47 -31.78 -36.51
N VAL A 211 -3.86 -31.80 -35.31
CA VAL A 211 -4.39 -32.54 -34.17
C VAL A 211 -5.77 -32.02 -33.79
N ASP A 212 -6.65 -32.93 -33.33
CA ASP A 212 -8.04 -32.58 -33.00
C ASP A 212 -8.12 -31.57 -31.84
N SER A 213 -7.14 -31.60 -30.94
CA SER A 213 -7.00 -30.69 -29.79
C SER A 213 -6.37 -29.33 -30.12
N ALA A 214 -6.05 -29.05 -31.38
CA ALA A 214 -5.38 -27.80 -31.75
C ALA A 214 -6.26 -26.58 -31.51
N LYS A 215 -5.72 -25.60 -30.76
CA LYS A 215 -6.38 -24.33 -30.48
C LYS A 215 -6.56 -23.53 -31.78
N LYS A 216 -7.72 -22.91 -31.94
CA LYS A 216 -7.98 -21.91 -32.97
C LYS A 216 -7.67 -20.52 -32.43
N LEU A 217 -7.08 -19.67 -33.26
CA LEU A 217 -6.69 -18.31 -32.89
C LEU A 217 -6.94 -17.36 -34.07
N GLU A 218 -7.41 -16.16 -33.78
CA GLU A 218 -7.51 -15.09 -34.77
C GLU A 218 -6.12 -14.57 -35.11
N ILE A 219 -5.73 -14.65 -36.39
CA ILE A 219 -4.41 -14.21 -36.85
C ILE A 219 -4.59 -13.14 -37.94
N GLY A 220 -4.20 -11.91 -37.61
CA GLY A 220 -4.44 -10.73 -38.45
C GLY A 220 -5.93 -10.49 -38.76
N ASN A 221 -6.21 -9.71 -39.80
CA ASN A 221 -7.58 -9.30 -40.18
C ASN A 221 -8.33 -10.31 -41.10
N ILE A 222 -7.93 -11.58 -41.14
CA ILE A 222 -8.35 -12.49 -42.23
C ILE A 222 -9.11 -13.73 -41.75
N ALA A 223 -8.53 -14.56 -40.87
CA ALA A 223 -9.14 -15.86 -40.53
C ALA A 223 -8.72 -16.41 -39.17
N GLU A 224 -9.63 -17.20 -38.59
CA GLU A 224 -9.36 -18.04 -37.42
C GLU A 224 -8.58 -19.29 -37.87
N LEU A 225 -7.33 -19.43 -37.44
CA LEU A 225 -6.43 -20.51 -37.86
C LEU A 225 -6.12 -21.44 -36.68
N LYS A 226 -5.99 -22.74 -36.97
CA LYS A 226 -5.41 -23.69 -36.02
C LYS A 226 -3.93 -23.40 -35.82
N ILE A 227 -3.49 -23.31 -34.58
CA ILE A 227 -2.08 -23.17 -34.22
C ILE A 227 -1.50 -24.48 -33.68
N VAL A 228 -0.19 -24.65 -33.81
CA VAL A 228 0.53 -25.79 -33.24
C VAL A 228 0.51 -25.76 -31.70
N PRO A 229 0.43 -26.92 -31.01
CA PRO A 229 0.30 -26.97 -29.54
C PRO A 229 1.42 -26.27 -28.77
N TRP A 230 2.68 -26.49 -29.15
CA TRP A 230 3.84 -25.85 -28.49
C TRP A 230 3.78 -24.32 -28.52
N PHE A 231 3.16 -23.75 -29.57
CA PHE A 231 2.98 -22.30 -29.69
C PHE A 231 1.82 -21.81 -28.83
N ALA A 232 0.73 -22.58 -28.75
CA ALA A 232 -0.38 -22.28 -27.84
C ALA A 232 0.10 -22.27 -26.37
N ASP A 233 0.92 -23.25 -25.98
CA ASP A 233 1.50 -23.34 -24.65
C ASP A 233 2.44 -22.17 -24.35
N TYR A 234 3.22 -21.74 -25.35
CA TYR A 234 4.05 -20.54 -25.25
C TYR A 234 3.23 -19.27 -25.03
N LEU A 235 2.16 -19.05 -25.79
CA LEU A 235 1.30 -17.87 -25.63
C LEU A 235 0.65 -17.82 -24.24
N VAL A 236 0.14 -18.95 -23.76
CA VAL A 236 -0.47 -19.05 -22.42
C VAL A 236 0.56 -18.83 -21.32
N SER A 237 1.76 -19.42 -21.44
CA SER A 237 2.80 -19.31 -20.41
C SER A 237 3.42 -17.92 -20.39
N SER A 238 3.78 -17.37 -21.54
CA SER A 238 4.28 -15.99 -21.64
C SER A 238 3.23 -14.96 -21.21
N GLY A 239 1.94 -15.19 -21.47
CA GLY A 239 0.86 -14.36 -20.94
C GLY A 239 0.80 -14.36 -19.41
N LYS A 240 1.08 -15.48 -18.74
CA LYS A 240 1.20 -15.55 -17.27
C LYS A 240 2.45 -14.82 -16.78
N GLU A 241 3.58 -14.96 -17.48
CA GLU A 241 4.80 -14.22 -17.16
C GLU A 241 4.59 -12.71 -17.28
N LEU A 242 3.90 -12.25 -18.34
CA LEU A 242 3.55 -10.85 -18.56
C LEU A 242 2.61 -10.28 -17.50
N LEU A 243 1.66 -11.10 -17.01
CA LEU A 243 0.81 -10.69 -15.89
C LEU A 243 1.64 -10.41 -14.63
N ALA A 244 2.68 -11.20 -14.37
CA ALA A 244 3.55 -11.04 -13.20
C ALA A 244 4.64 -9.97 -13.40
N ARG A 245 5.12 -9.77 -14.63
CA ARG A 245 6.15 -8.78 -15.00
C ARG A 245 5.77 -8.13 -16.34
N PRO A 246 4.99 -7.04 -16.36
CA PRO A 246 4.43 -6.45 -17.58
C PRO A 246 5.43 -5.55 -18.33
N CYS A 247 6.52 -6.12 -18.82
CA CYS A 247 7.53 -5.40 -19.57
C CYS A 247 8.11 -6.21 -20.74
N GLU A 248 8.83 -5.52 -21.62
CA GLU A 248 9.43 -6.09 -22.83
C GLU A 248 10.48 -7.17 -22.55
N SER A 249 11.27 -7.03 -21.48
CA SER A 249 12.28 -8.02 -21.10
C SER A 249 11.66 -9.37 -20.70
N THR A 250 10.40 -9.39 -20.25
CA THR A 250 9.68 -10.63 -19.93
C THR A 250 9.60 -11.62 -21.08
N ILE A 251 9.30 -11.14 -22.28
CA ILE A 251 9.22 -12.02 -23.45
C ILE A 251 10.63 -12.41 -23.92
N MET A 252 11.60 -11.49 -23.80
CA MET A 252 12.99 -11.75 -24.19
C MET A 252 13.65 -12.83 -23.35
N GLU A 253 13.41 -12.81 -22.03
CA GLU A 253 14.02 -13.70 -21.03
C GLU A 253 13.17 -14.95 -20.75
N SER A 254 12.04 -15.14 -21.45
CA SER A 254 11.12 -16.25 -21.20
C SER A 254 11.76 -17.62 -21.48
N GLU A 255 11.84 -18.47 -20.46
CA GLU A 255 12.28 -19.86 -20.62
C GLU A 255 11.32 -20.68 -21.49
N TYR A 256 10.03 -20.31 -21.50
CA TYR A 256 9.02 -20.96 -22.33
C TYR A 256 9.22 -20.72 -23.82
N TYR A 257 9.90 -19.63 -24.20
CA TYR A 257 10.35 -19.46 -25.58
C TYR A 257 11.32 -20.59 -25.98
N ASN A 258 12.32 -20.87 -25.12
CA ASN A 258 13.29 -21.93 -25.38
C ASN A 258 12.64 -23.31 -25.42
N HIS A 259 11.73 -23.59 -24.47
CA HIS A 259 10.95 -24.84 -24.48
C HIS A 259 10.12 -25.00 -25.76
N ALA A 260 9.44 -23.94 -26.19
CA ALA A 260 8.65 -23.95 -27.42
C ALA A 260 9.50 -24.25 -28.67
N VAL A 261 10.69 -23.65 -28.76
CA VAL A 261 11.64 -23.92 -29.84
C VAL A 261 12.13 -25.37 -29.81
N ILE A 262 12.51 -25.89 -28.63
CA ILE A 262 12.95 -27.28 -28.46
C ILE A 262 11.85 -28.25 -28.89
N GLU A 263 10.61 -28.05 -28.40
CA GLU A 263 9.47 -28.89 -28.79
C GLU A 263 9.19 -28.83 -30.29
N ALA A 264 9.27 -27.64 -30.88
CA ALA A 264 9.07 -27.47 -32.32
C ALA A 264 10.13 -28.21 -33.15
N THR A 265 11.38 -28.28 -32.69
CA THR A 265 12.45 -28.99 -33.41
C THR A 265 12.22 -30.51 -33.50
N LYS A 266 11.28 -31.09 -32.73
CA LYS A 266 10.90 -32.50 -32.85
C LYS A 266 10.09 -32.79 -34.12
N CYS A 267 9.48 -31.79 -34.75
CA CYS A 267 8.71 -31.90 -35.99
C CYS A 267 9.64 -31.53 -37.17
N ASP A 268 9.85 -32.45 -38.13
CA ASP A 268 10.80 -32.26 -39.24
C ASP A 268 10.47 -31.05 -40.12
N ASP A 269 9.17 -30.78 -40.32
CA ASP A 269 8.68 -29.61 -41.06
C ASP A 269 8.99 -28.28 -40.33
N CYS A 270 8.90 -28.26 -39.00
CA CYS A 270 9.11 -27.07 -38.17
C CYS A 270 10.60 -26.73 -38.00
N ARG A 271 11.46 -27.75 -37.86
CA ARG A 271 12.87 -27.60 -37.45
C ARG A 271 13.66 -26.63 -38.33
N SER A 272 13.36 -26.58 -39.63
CA SER A 272 14.12 -25.80 -40.61
C SER A 272 14.03 -24.27 -40.41
N GLU A 273 12.87 -23.73 -40.04
CA GLU A 273 12.64 -22.28 -39.99
C GLU A 273 12.13 -21.79 -38.61
N VAL A 274 11.87 -22.69 -37.64
CA VAL A 274 11.20 -22.30 -36.39
C VAL A 274 11.93 -21.22 -35.60
N ILE A 275 13.26 -21.26 -35.50
CA ILE A 275 14.02 -20.26 -34.73
C ILE A 275 13.80 -18.87 -35.32
N LYS A 276 13.97 -18.74 -36.64
CA LYS A 276 13.79 -17.48 -37.37
C LYS A 276 12.34 -16.99 -37.31
N ASP A 277 11.37 -17.88 -37.43
CA ASP A 277 9.94 -17.54 -37.36
C ASP A 277 9.55 -17.08 -35.95
N MET A 278 10.05 -17.76 -34.91
CA MET A 278 9.83 -17.41 -33.51
C MET A 278 10.52 -16.11 -33.12
N ASP A 279 11.74 -15.84 -33.59
CA ASP A 279 12.42 -14.56 -33.39
C ASP A 279 11.65 -13.40 -34.02
N ARG A 280 11.17 -13.60 -35.24
CA ARG A 280 10.36 -12.59 -35.93
C ARG A 280 9.04 -12.35 -35.23
N PHE A 281 8.37 -13.40 -34.75
CA PHE A 281 7.16 -13.26 -33.95
C PHE A 281 7.43 -12.56 -32.63
N ARG A 282 8.49 -12.94 -31.90
CA ARG A 282 8.89 -12.36 -30.62
C ARG A 282 9.11 -10.84 -30.71
N ALA A 283 9.78 -10.38 -31.76
CA ALA A 283 9.97 -8.94 -31.98
C ALA A 283 8.64 -8.18 -32.15
N LEU A 284 7.69 -8.75 -32.91
CA LEU A 284 6.36 -8.16 -33.08
C LEU A 284 5.53 -8.22 -31.79
N TYR A 285 5.65 -9.32 -31.04
CA TYR A 285 4.96 -9.52 -29.78
C TYR A 285 5.42 -8.51 -28.72
N ILE A 286 6.73 -8.28 -28.61
CA ILE A 286 7.32 -7.25 -27.73
C ILE A 286 6.82 -5.85 -28.11
N ALA A 287 6.86 -5.51 -29.41
CA ALA A 287 6.40 -4.20 -29.87
C ALA A 287 4.91 -3.97 -29.54
N GLN A 288 4.08 -5.01 -29.68
CA GLN A 288 2.67 -4.92 -29.34
C GLN A 288 2.44 -4.82 -27.83
N VAL A 289 3.15 -5.61 -27.01
CA VAL A 289 3.07 -5.50 -25.54
C VAL A 289 3.44 -4.09 -25.08
N LYS A 290 4.56 -3.56 -25.58
CA LYS A 290 4.99 -2.17 -25.28
C LYS A 290 3.91 -1.16 -25.64
N LYS A 291 3.29 -1.32 -26.81
CA LYS A 291 2.21 -0.45 -27.29
C LYS A 291 0.98 -0.50 -26.38
N VAL A 292 0.48 -1.69 -26.03
CA VAL A 292 -0.74 -1.82 -25.22
C VAL A 292 -0.52 -1.40 -23.77
N VAL A 293 0.65 -1.70 -23.19
CA VAL A 293 1.00 -1.28 -21.81
C VAL A 293 1.06 0.24 -21.73
N ALA A 294 1.62 0.92 -22.75
CA ALA A 294 1.67 2.38 -22.81
C ALA A 294 0.28 3.06 -22.86
N THR A 295 -0.80 2.32 -23.17
CA THR A 295 -2.17 2.87 -23.13
C THR A 295 -2.75 2.96 -21.71
N VAL A 296 -2.14 2.27 -20.74
CA VAL A 296 -2.58 2.31 -19.34
C VAL A 296 -2.07 3.60 -18.70
N SER A 297 -2.99 4.49 -18.35
CA SER A 297 -2.64 5.70 -17.60
C SER A 297 -2.35 5.38 -16.13
N PHE A 298 -1.24 5.93 -15.63
CA PHE A 298 -1.00 5.99 -14.19
C PHE A 298 -1.87 7.11 -13.59
N PRO A 299 -2.76 6.82 -12.62
CA PRO A 299 -3.61 7.84 -12.04
C PRO A 299 -2.80 8.74 -11.11
N CYS A 300 -2.32 9.88 -11.64
CA CYS A 300 -1.78 10.96 -10.83
C CYS A 300 -2.92 11.65 -10.07
N ARG A 301 -2.96 11.54 -8.74
CA ARG A 301 -3.83 12.41 -7.94
C ARG A 301 -3.15 13.77 -7.77
N LEU A 302 -3.92 14.82 -8.03
CA LEU A 302 -3.72 16.16 -7.48
C LEU A 302 -3.86 16.06 -5.96
N VAL A 303 -2.79 15.66 -5.26
CA VAL A 303 -2.71 15.94 -3.83
C VAL A 303 -2.14 17.35 -3.75
N HIS A 304 -3.04 18.33 -3.75
CA HIS A 304 -2.72 19.62 -3.17
C HIS A 304 -2.10 19.35 -1.79
N SER A 305 -0.86 19.79 -1.65
CA SER A 305 -0.21 20.18 -0.40
C SER A 305 -1.12 20.07 0.83
N ARG A 306 -0.77 19.18 1.77
CA ARG A 306 -1.14 19.37 3.17
C ARG A 306 -0.40 20.60 3.71
N LEU A 307 -0.83 21.80 3.31
CA LEU A 307 -0.51 23.09 3.92
C LEU A 307 -1.50 24.18 3.42
N LYS A 308 -2.39 24.55 4.35
CA LYS A 308 -3.21 25.77 4.50
C LYS A 308 -4.24 26.21 3.44
N ALA A 309 -5.50 26.20 3.88
CA ALA A 309 -6.42 27.36 3.95
C ALA A 309 -7.45 27.05 5.06
N HIS A 310 -7.46 27.61 6.27
CA HIS A 310 -7.73 29.00 6.71
C HIS A 310 -9.08 29.58 6.25
N LEU A 311 -9.96 29.77 7.24
CA LEU A 311 -10.89 30.88 7.44
C LEU A 311 -11.64 31.43 6.21
N ALA A 312 -12.94 31.13 6.13
CA ALA A 312 -14.00 32.14 6.17
C ALA A 312 -15.40 31.50 6.04
N SER A 313 -16.24 31.73 7.04
CA SER A 313 -17.69 31.90 6.89
C SER A 313 -18.21 32.59 8.15
N VAL A 314 -17.92 33.89 8.27
CA VAL A 314 -18.74 34.81 9.06
C VAL A 314 -19.93 35.18 8.18
N GLY A 315 -21.15 35.00 8.68
CA GLY A 315 -22.34 35.53 8.02
C GLY A 315 -23.64 34.79 8.31
N GLY A 316 -24.09 34.79 9.57
CA GLY A 316 -25.44 34.38 9.95
C GLY A 316 -25.81 34.97 11.29
N ILE A 317 -26.32 36.21 11.29
CA ILE A 317 -26.96 36.81 12.46
C ILE A 317 -28.27 36.04 12.68
N GLY A 318 -28.21 35.03 13.54
CA GLY A 318 -29.37 34.37 14.13
C GLY A 318 -29.40 34.67 15.63
N ASN A 319 -30.59 35.04 16.13
CA ASN A 319 -30.92 35.37 17.53
C ASN A 319 -30.22 34.50 18.60
N PRO A 320 -30.05 35.00 19.84
CA PRO A 320 -29.37 34.28 20.92
C PRO A 320 -30.04 32.93 21.17
N LEU A 321 -29.38 31.85 20.72
CA LEU A 321 -29.80 30.49 21.02
C LEU A 321 -29.50 30.22 22.50
N GLN A 322 -30.55 29.77 23.17
CA GLN A 322 -30.64 29.51 24.59
C GLN A 322 -29.54 28.50 25.03
N HIS A 323 -28.68 28.91 25.97
CA HIS A 323 -27.64 28.10 26.61
C HIS A 323 -28.26 27.03 27.51
N CYS A 324 -28.93 26.04 26.93
CA CYS A 324 -29.61 25.00 27.69
C CYS A 324 -28.66 23.81 27.92
N PRO A 325 -28.32 23.52 29.18
CA PRO A 325 -27.57 22.31 29.50
C PRO A 325 -28.36 21.07 29.10
N GLN A 326 -27.66 20.04 28.59
CA GLN A 326 -28.28 18.81 28.13
C GLN A 326 -27.92 17.63 29.03
N ALA A 327 -28.93 16.90 29.51
CA ALA A 327 -28.74 15.61 30.16
C ALA A 327 -27.82 14.68 29.33
N PRO A 328 -26.87 13.97 29.96
CA PRO A 328 -26.63 13.90 31.42
C PRO A 328 -25.66 14.96 31.98
N PHE A 329 -25.33 16.01 31.22
CA PHE A 329 -24.36 17.04 31.58
C PHE A 329 -25.04 18.37 31.92
N ASP A 330 -26.05 18.29 32.77
CA ASP A 330 -26.91 19.40 33.22
C ASP A 330 -26.88 19.62 34.74
N ASP A 331 -25.90 19.04 35.43
CA ASP A 331 -25.73 19.19 36.88
C ASP A 331 -25.31 20.62 37.26
N HIS A 332 -26.11 21.29 38.07
CA HIS A 332 -25.82 22.65 38.55
C HIS A 332 -24.69 22.69 39.60
N ASN A 333 -24.26 21.56 40.15
CA ASN A 333 -23.14 21.47 41.09
C ASN A 333 -21.77 21.36 40.40
N CYS A 334 -21.72 21.50 39.07
CA CYS A 334 -20.47 21.45 38.32
C CYS A 334 -19.48 22.56 38.74
N ASP A 335 -18.18 22.28 38.59
CA ASP A 335 -17.10 23.23 38.88
C ASP A 335 -16.47 23.81 37.60
N ILE A 336 -16.97 23.40 36.43
CA ILE A 336 -16.59 23.90 35.11
C ILE A 336 -17.67 23.61 34.05
N ILE A 337 -17.80 24.52 33.08
CA ILE A 337 -18.64 24.36 31.90
C ILE A 337 -17.75 24.28 30.66
N LEU A 338 -17.92 23.22 29.86
CA LEU A 338 -17.35 23.17 28.51
C LEU A 338 -18.41 23.63 27.51
N ARG A 339 -18.10 24.67 26.72
CA ARG A 339 -18.97 25.20 25.67
C ARG A 339 -18.51 24.69 24.31
N SER A 340 -19.38 23.99 23.59
CA SER A 340 -19.09 23.53 22.22
C SER A 340 -19.05 24.67 21.20
N ALA A 341 -18.51 24.41 20.01
CA ALA A 341 -18.42 25.40 18.94
C ALA A 341 -19.79 25.90 18.43
N ASP A 342 -20.83 25.08 18.57
CA ASP A 342 -22.23 25.39 18.27
C ASP A 342 -23.01 25.95 19.47
N GLY A 343 -22.31 26.31 20.56
CA GLY A 343 -22.86 27.09 21.68
C GLY A 343 -23.61 26.28 22.74
N VAL A 344 -23.46 24.95 22.77
CA VAL A 344 -24.08 24.09 23.79
C VAL A 344 -23.17 23.97 25.00
N ASP A 345 -23.73 24.17 26.18
CA ASP A 345 -23.02 24.12 27.46
C ASP A 345 -23.11 22.72 28.09
N PHE A 346 -21.96 22.17 28.48
CA PHE A 346 -21.82 20.88 29.14
C PHE A 346 -21.27 21.09 30.55
N HIS A 347 -22.10 20.80 31.54
CA HIS A 347 -21.77 20.94 32.96
C HIS A 347 -21.00 19.70 33.41
N VAL A 348 -19.71 19.86 33.73
CA VAL A 348 -18.79 18.75 34.00
C VAL A 348 -17.88 19.05 35.18
N TYR A 349 -17.03 18.09 35.54
CA TYR A 349 -16.18 18.18 36.72
C TYR A 349 -14.70 18.20 36.35
N LYS A 350 -13.96 19.21 36.83
CA LYS A 350 -12.51 19.38 36.62
C LYS A 350 -11.75 18.13 37.04
N LEU A 351 -12.14 17.50 38.16
CA LEU A 351 -11.54 16.26 38.65
C LEU A 351 -11.56 15.16 37.58
N ILE A 352 -12.72 14.92 36.96
CA ILE A 352 -12.88 13.83 35.98
C ILE A 352 -12.13 14.16 34.70
N LEU A 353 -12.23 15.41 34.21
CA LEU A 353 -11.45 15.84 33.05
C LEU A 353 -9.93 15.73 33.30
N SER A 354 -9.46 16.09 34.49
CA SER A 354 -8.03 15.98 34.87
C SER A 354 -7.55 14.54 34.97
N LEU A 355 -8.40 13.62 35.43
CA LEU A 355 -8.10 12.19 35.48
C LEU A 355 -8.06 11.57 34.08
N MET A 356 -8.95 12.03 33.19
CA MET A 356 -9.06 11.50 31.84
C MET A 356 -8.08 12.14 30.86
N SER A 357 -7.58 13.35 31.13
CA SER A 357 -6.75 14.14 30.20
C SER A 357 -5.63 14.89 30.93
N PRO A 358 -4.37 14.57 30.64
CA PRO A 358 -3.21 15.37 31.06
C PRO A 358 -3.31 16.82 30.58
N VAL A 359 -3.82 17.05 29.37
CA VAL A 359 -4.00 18.40 28.79
C VAL A 359 -4.91 19.26 29.69
N PHE A 360 -6.06 18.72 30.09
CA PHE A 360 -6.97 19.44 30.99
C PHE A 360 -6.37 19.60 32.39
N LYS A 361 -5.70 18.57 32.91
CA LYS A 361 -5.01 18.63 34.21
C LYS A 361 -4.00 19.78 34.26
N ASP A 362 -3.14 19.88 33.24
CA ASP A 362 -2.10 20.90 33.17
C ASP A 362 -2.74 22.29 32.96
N MET A 363 -3.75 22.40 32.10
CA MET A 363 -4.47 23.65 31.87
C MET A 363 -5.12 24.19 33.15
N PHE A 364 -5.68 23.33 34.01
CA PHE A 364 -6.28 23.75 35.29
C PHE A 364 -5.24 24.07 36.36
N ALA A 365 -4.00 23.62 36.22
CA ALA A 365 -2.91 23.91 37.14
C ALA A 365 -2.23 25.27 36.88
N LEU A 366 -2.48 25.89 35.72
CA LEU A 366 -1.92 27.19 35.37
C LEU A 366 -2.56 28.31 36.22
N PRO A 367 -1.77 29.28 36.74
CA PRO A 367 -2.29 30.46 37.39
C PRO A 367 -3.19 31.25 36.40
N GLN A 368 -4.44 31.50 36.77
CA GLN A 368 -5.29 32.38 35.97
C GLN A 368 -4.87 33.84 36.20
N PRO A 369 -4.79 34.68 35.14
CA PRO A 369 -4.53 36.10 35.32
C PRO A 369 -5.63 36.72 36.18
N GLU A 370 -5.23 37.47 37.21
CA GLU A 370 -6.15 38.21 38.09
C GLU A 370 -7.02 39.11 37.22
N SER A 371 -8.29 38.72 37.07
CA SER A 371 -9.25 39.48 36.26
C SER A 371 -9.78 40.61 37.13
N GLU A 372 -9.50 41.85 36.74
CA GLU A 372 -9.99 43.09 37.35
C GLU A 372 -11.52 43.24 37.16
N SER A 373 -12.29 42.42 37.87
CA SER A 373 -13.71 42.66 38.15
C SER A 373 -14.16 41.72 39.26
N GLN A 374 -13.63 41.95 40.46
CA GLN A 374 -14.24 41.44 41.69
C GLN A 374 -15.50 42.27 41.98
N SER A 375 -16.60 41.89 41.35
CA SER A 375 -17.94 42.17 41.85
C SER A 375 -18.90 41.11 41.34
N ASP A 376 -19.41 40.33 42.28
CA ASP A 376 -20.54 39.41 42.23
C ASP A 376 -20.31 37.93 41.86
N VAL A 377 -20.43 37.10 42.92
CA VAL A 377 -21.14 35.81 42.98
C VAL A 377 -20.73 34.70 41.99
N SER A 378 -19.92 33.76 42.47
CA SER A 378 -19.95 32.31 42.13
C SER A 378 -20.21 31.92 40.66
N SER A 379 -19.58 32.57 39.68
CA SER A 379 -19.72 32.16 38.28
C SER A 379 -18.79 31.00 37.97
N ILE A 380 -19.37 29.84 37.63
CA ILE A 380 -18.65 28.64 37.21
C ILE A 380 -17.83 28.96 35.95
N PRO A 381 -16.53 28.62 35.89
CA PRO A 381 -15.68 28.95 34.74
C PRO A 381 -16.15 28.25 33.46
N VAL A 382 -16.17 28.97 32.34
CA VAL A 382 -16.59 28.47 31.02
C VAL A 382 -15.37 28.36 30.10
N ILE A 383 -15.15 27.18 29.50
CA ILE A 383 -14.10 26.94 28.51
C ILE A 383 -14.75 26.59 27.17
N THR A 384 -14.48 27.40 26.15
CA THR A 384 -14.95 27.13 24.79
C THR A 384 -14.00 26.17 24.06
N VAL A 385 -14.57 25.14 23.43
CA VAL A 385 -13.84 24.16 22.63
C VAL A 385 -14.30 24.20 21.17
N ILE A 386 -13.48 23.67 20.25
CA ILE A 386 -13.76 23.71 18.81
C ILE A 386 -14.69 22.57 18.34
N GLU A 387 -14.88 21.55 19.17
CA GLU A 387 -15.72 20.40 18.86
C GLU A 387 -17.21 20.80 18.92
N GLY A 388 -18.00 20.33 17.96
CA GLY A 388 -19.46 20.48 17.98
C GLY A 388 -20.10 19.64 19.08
N SER A 389 -21.31 20.01 19.49
CA SER A 389 -22.04 19.43 20.63
C SER A 389 -22.17 17.91 20.56
N THR A 390 -22.42 17.33 19.39
CA THR A 390 -22.53 15.86 19.19
C THR A 390 -21.21 15.14 19.45
N THR A 391 -20.09 15.69 18.99
CA THR A 391 -18.76 15.11 19.22
C THR A 391 -18.38 15.24 20.69
N LEU A 392 -18.57 16.42 21.27
CA LEU A 392 -18.23 16.70 22.66
C LEU A 392 -19.08 15.85 23.62
N LYS A 393 -20.38 15.72 23.36
CA LYS A 393 -21.28 14.85 24.15
C LYS A 393 -20.80 13.41 24.16
N SER A 394 -20.49 12.84 22.99
CA SER A 394 -20.00 11.47 22.88
C SER A 394 -18.66 11.29 23.59
N LEU A 395 -17.73 12.24 23.45
CA LEU A 395 -16.45 12.22 24.16
C LEU A 395 -16.65 12.24 25.68
N LEU A 396 -17.52 13.10 26.18
CA LEU A 396 -17.83 13.18 27.60
C LEU A 396 -18.52 11.91 28.10
N LEU A 397 -19.44 11.30 27.35
CA LEU A 397 -20.04 10.01 27.74
C LEU A 397 -18.98 8.89 27.86
N LEU A 398 -17.92 8.91 27.04
CA LEU A 398 -16.79 7.99 27.18
C LEU A 398 -15.98 8.25 28.46
N CYS A 399 -15.92 9.50 28.94
CA CYS A 399 -15.28 9.86 30.20
C CYS A 399 -16.15 9.53 31.42
N TYR A 400 -17.46 9.54 31.26
CA TYR A 400 -18.47 9.29 32.29
C TYR A 400 -19.30 8.03 31.99
N PRO A 401 -18.68 6.82 31.97
CA PRO A 401 -19.35 5.60 31.52
C PRO A 401 -20.55 5.18 32.37
N SER A 402 -20.67 5.68 33.61
CA SER A 402 -21.83 5.46 34.47
C SER A 402 -23.09 6.22 34.05
N ALA A 403 -22.97 7.25 33.20
CA ALA A 403 -24.09 8.06 32.76
C ALA A 403 -24.86 7.40 31.61
N ALA A 404 -24.16 7.06 30.53
CA ALA A 404 -24.67 6.28 29.40
C ALA A 404 -23.52 5.84 28.50
N THR A 405 -23.71 4.77 27.73
CA THR A 405 -22.80 4.42 26.63
C THR A 405 -23.16 5.22 25.38
N PRO A 406 -22.22 5.94 24.74
CA PRO A 406 -22.52 6.66 23.52
C PRO A 406 -22.73 5.70 22.35
N THR A 407 -23.61 6.06 21.44
CA THR A 407 -23.78 5.40 20.14
C THR A 407 -23.25 6.32 19.04
N PHE A 408 -22.54 5.75 18.07
CA PHE A 408 -22.07 6.48 16.91
C PHE A 408 -23.06 6.25 15.76
N ARG A 409 -23.40 7.30 15.00
CA ARG A 409 -24.33 7.15 13.87
C ARG A 409 -23.62 6.58 12.63
N SER A 410 -22.31 6.78 12.56
CA SER A 410 -21.44 6.33 11.49
C SER A 410 -20.02 6.08 12.01
N LEU A 411 -19.19 5.40 11.22
CA LEU A 411 -17.77 5.25 11.55
C LEU A 411 -17.01 6.59 11.46
N ASP A 412 -17.45 7.51 10.60
CA ASP A 412 -16.87 8.85 10.51
C ASP A 412 -17.14 9.68 11.78
N ASP A 413 -18.35 9.56 12.36
CA ASP A 413 -18.67 10.17 13.65
C ASP A 413 -17.74 9.65 14.75
N ALA A 414 -17.54 8.32 14.79
CA ALA A 414 -16.62 7.69 15.72
C ALA A 414 -15.18 8.21 15.54
N ARG A 415 -14.72 8.36 14.28
CA ARG A 415 -13.40 8.89 13.94
C ARG A 415 -13.21 10.33 14.42
N VAL A 416 -14.23 11.18 14.30
CA VAL A 416 -14.17 12.57 14.80
C VAL A 416 -14.05 12.59 16.32
N VAL A 417 -14.79 11.73 17.03
CA VAL A 417 -14.70 11.59 18.49
C VAL A 417 -13.33 11.06 18.92
N MET A 418 -12.78 10.05 18.24
CA MET A 418 -11.43 9.52 18.51
C MET A 418 -10.35 10.58 18.26
N LYS A 419 -10.47 11.40 17.21
CA LYS A 419 -9.56 12.54 16.96
C LYS A 419 -9.61 13.56 18.10
N ALA A 420 -10.80 13.87 18.62
CA ALA A 420 -10.95 14.74 19.78
C ALA A 420 -10.33 14.11 21.04
N ALA A 421 -10.57 12.81 21.29
CA ALA A 421 -9.97 12.09 22.42
C ALA A 421 -8.43 12.11 22.34
N SER A 422 -7.87 11.85 21.15
CA SER A 422 -6.41 11.93 20.91
C SER A 422 -5.87 13.35 21.09
N LYS A 423 -6.56 14.38 20.59
CA LYS A 423 -6.19 15.80 20.75
C LYS A 423 -6.06 16.19 22.21
N TYR A 424 -6.98 15.73 23.06
CA TYR A 424 -6.96 16.00 24.50
C TYR A 424 -6.18 14.94 25.30
N ASP A 425 -5.45 14.05 24.64
CA ASP A 425 -4.70 12.94 25.26
C ASP A 425 -5.54 12.09 26.24
N MET A 426 -6.78 11.80 25.86
CA MET A 426 -7.73 11.00 26.63
C MET A 426 -7.66 9.52 26.29
N GLN A 427 -6.54 8.86 26.64
CA GLN A 427 -6.26 7.47 26.24
C GLN A 427 -7.37 6.47 26.62
N ALA A 428 -7.94 6.60 27.82
CA ALA A 428 -9.03 5.72 28.26
C ALA A 428 -10.33 5.95 27.45
N ALA A 429 -10.67 7.20 27.11
CA ALA A 429 -11.82 7.49 26.26
C ALA A 429 -11.57 7.02 24.81
N LEU A 430 -10.34 7.20 24.32
CA LEU A 430 -9.90 6.75 23.01
C LEU A 430 -10.02 5.22 22.87
N SER A 431 -9.54 4.46 23.86
CA SER A 431 -9.69 3.00 23.91
C SER A 431 -11.17 2.57 23.88
N ARG A 432 -12.00 3.17 24.75
CA ARG A 432 -13.45 2.86 24.81
C ARG A 432 -14.16 3.18 23.49
N ALA A 433 -13.79 4.29 22.83
CA ALA A 433 -14.33 4.62 21.52
C ALA A 433 -13.96 3.56 20.48
N GLY A 434 -12.73 3.05 20.53
CA GLY A 434 -12.25 1.95 19.68
C GLY A 434 -13.08 0.68 19.85
N ASP A 435 -13.25 0.24 21.10
CA ASP A 435 -14.05 -0.94 21.44
C ASP A 435 -15.50 -0.81 20.95
N LEU A 436 -16.10 0.37 21.14
CA LEU A 436 -17.47 0.66 20.69
C LEU A 436 -17.58 0.69 19.17
N ALA A 437 -16.61 1.28 18.47
CA ALA A 437 -16.61 1.31 17.02
C ALA A 437 -16.47 -0.10 16.43
N MET A 438 -15.62 -0.94 17.04
CA MET A 438 -15.52 -2.35 16.68
C MET A 438 -16.85 -3.07 16.91
N ALA A 439 -17.47 -2.91 18.08
CA ALA A 439 -18.75 -3.54 18.38
C ALA A 439 -19.88 -3.11 17.42
N GLN A 440 -19.92 -1.83 17.02
CA GLN A 440 -21.01 -1.28 16.20
C GLN A 440 -20.84 -1.55 14.70
N PHE A 441 -19.61 -1.55 14.17
CA PHE A 441 -19.37 -1.45 12.72
C PHE A 441 -18.57 -2.61 12.11
N PHE A 442 -18.04 -3.54 12.91
CA PHE A 442 -17.09 -4.56 12.44
C PHE A 442 -17.53 -5.37 11.20
N PRO A 443 -18.76 -5.92 11.12
CA PRO A 443 -19.13 -6.79 10.00
C PRO A 443 -19.01 -6.13 8.62
N ASN A 444 -19.27 -4.82 8.55
CA ASN A 444 -19.35 -4.08 7.29
C ASN A 444 -18.14 -3.18 7.04
N HIS A 445 -17.39 -2.80 8.08
CA HIS A 445 -16.30 -1.82 8.00
C HIS A 445 -14.94 -2.36 8.48
N PHE A 446 -14.73 -3.67 8.49
CA PHE A 446 -13.50 -4.27 9.01
C PHE A 446 -12.21 -3.71 8.37
N LEU A 447 -12.17 -3.39 7.07
CA LEU A 447 -10.98 -2.77 6.47
C LEU A 447 -10.74 -1.33 6.94
N GLU A 448 -11.80 -0.54 7.12
CA GLU A 448 -11.68 0.82 7.67
C GLU A 448 -11.27 0.79 9.14
N LEU A 449 -11.78 -0.19 9.89
CA LEU A 449 -11.39 -0.45 11.27
C LEU A 449 -9.95 -0.98 11.37
N TYR A 450 -9.47 -1.75 10.39
CA TYR A 450 -8.05 -2.08 10.28
C TYR A 450 -7.21 -0.80 10.17
N ALA A 451 -7.58 0.11 9.25
CA ALA A 451 -6.87 1.36 9.07
C ALA A 451 -6.87 2.23 10.33
N LEU A 452 -8.03 2.40 10.97
CA LEU A 452 -8.15 3.10 12.26
C LEU A 452 -7.29 2.45 13.35
N SER A 453 -7.30 1.11 13.42
CA SER A 453 -6.52 0.39 14.41
C SER A 453 -5.01 0.56 14.21
N CYS A 454 -4.54 0.59 12.96
CA CYS A 454 -3.15 0.93 12.66
C CYS A 454 -2.81 2.36 13.07
N GLN A 455 -3.69 3.32 12.74
CA GLN A 455 -3.50 4.74 13.08
C GLN A 455 -3.34 4.98 14.59
N PHE A 456 -4.10 4.25 15.42
CA PHE A 456 -4.06 4.39 16.88
C PHE A 456 -3.20 3.31 17.58
N GLY A 457 -2.50 2.45 16.83
CA GLY A 457 -1.65 1.39 17.40
C GLY A 457 -2.40 0.25 18.10
N TRP A 458 -3.69 0.05 17.83
CA TRP A 458 -4.51 -0.99 18.44
C TRP A 458 -4.31 -2.35 17.79
N GLN A 459 -3.25 -3.04 18.21
CA GLN A 459 -2.82 -4.30 17.60
C GLN A 459 -3.91 -5.39 17.56
N HIS A 460 -4.62 -5.60 18.67
CA HIS A 460 -5.67 -6.62 18.75
C HIS A 460 -6.83 -6.35 17.78
N HIS A 461 -7.26 -5.09 17.67
CA HIS A 461 -8.31 -4.68 16.74
C HIS A 461 -7.85 -4.80 15.28
N ALA A 462 -6.61 -4.39 14.98
CA ALA A 462 -6.00 -4.55 13.66
C ALA A 462 -5.93 -6.04 13.26
N GLN A 463 -5.49 -6.91 14.15
CA GLN A 463 -5.41 -8.36 13.90
C GLN A 463 -6.80 -8.98 13.66
N THR A 464 -7.80 -8.59 14.45
CA THR A 464 -9.19 -9.04 14.30
C THR A 464 -9.73 -8.64 12.93
N ALA A 465 -9.54 -7.38 12.55
CA ALA A 465 -9.94 -6.85 11.24
C ALA A 465 -9.19 -7.49 10.07
N ALA A 466 -7.88 -7.69 10.19
CA ALA A 466 -7.05 -8.36 9.18
C ALA A 466 -7.49 -9.82 8.98
N THR A 467 -7.86 -10.51 10.05
CA THR A 467 -8.39 -11.89 9.98
C THR A 467 -9.70 -11.93 9.20
N ARG A 468 -10.59 -10.95 9.39
CA ARG A 468 -11.80 -10.85 8.55
C ARG A 468 -11.48 -10.58 7.08
N ALA A 469 -10.41 -9.84 6.79
CA ALA A 469 -9.98 -9.56 5.42
C ALA A 469 -9.55 -10.80 4.62
N LEU A 470 -9.30 -11.95 5.28
CA LEU A 470 -9.03 -13.23 4.62
C LEU A 470 -10.21 -13.73 3.77
N GLU A 471 -11.42 -13.25 4.04
CA GLU A 471 -12.61 -13.56 3.23
C GLU A 471 -12.66 -12.80 1.90
N ILE A 472 -11.78 -11.81 1.71
CA ILE A 472 -11.69 -11.06 0.45
C ILE A 472 -10.85 -11.86 -0.53
N LYS A 473 -11.44 -12.19 -1.68
CA LYS A 473 -10.72 -12.82 -2.80
C LYS A 473 -9.76 -11.82 -3.45
N ASP A 474 -8.52 -12.24 -3.63
CA ASP A 474 -7.45 -11.48 -4.28
C ASP A 474 -7.20 -10.09 -3.64
N LEU A 475 -7.13 -10.01 -2.31
CA LEU A 475 -6.87 -8.75 -1.59
C LEU A 475 -5.63 -8.02 -2.18
N GLY A 476 -5.76 -6.72 -2.44
CA GLY A 476 -4.70 -5.92 -3.08
C GLY A 476 -4.86 -5.73 -4.60
N ARG A 477 -5.82 -6.41 -5.24
CA ARG A 477 -6.19 -6.16 -6.63
C ARG A 477 -7.12 -4.95 -6.78
N PRO A 478 -7.28 -4.38 -8.00
CA PRO A 478 -7.97 -3.09 -8.22
C PRO A 478 -9.40 -3.00 -7.68
N SER A 479 -10.09 -4.12 -7.54
CA SER A 479 -11.44 -4.19 -6.97
C SER A 479 -11.50 -4.04 -5.46
N ASN A 480 -10.36 -4.09 -4.76
CA ASN A 480 -10.28 -4.28 -3.32
C ASN A 480 -9.66 -3.08 -2.58
N GLY A 481 -9.58 -1.92 -3.22
CA GLY A 481 -9.28 -0.66 -2.54
C GLY A 481 -10.39 -0.28 -1.56
N PHE A 482 -10.03 0.32 -0.42
CA PHE A 482 -10.99 0.67 0.63
C PHE A 482 -10.73 2.06 1.23
N HIS A 483 -11.76 2.62 1.87
CA HIS A 483 -11.67 3.91 2.56
C HIS A 483 -10.72 3.81 3.77
N GLY A 484 -9.89 4.83 4.02
CA GLY A 484 -8.86 4.76 5.08
C GLY A 484 -7.48 4.33 4.61
N LEU A 485 -7.30 3.89 3.36
CA LEU A 485 -5.95 3.67 2.77
C LEU A 485 -5.06 4.92 2.81
N GLN A 486 -5.66 6.11 2.75
CA GLN A 486 -4.95 7.40 2.85
C GLN A 486 -4.50 7.74 4.28
N ASP A 487 -5.05 7.04 5.27
CA ASP A 487 -4.85 7.31 6.70
C ASP A 487 -3.86 6.32 7.35
N ILE A 488 -3.39 5.33 6.59
CA ILE A 488 -2.32 4.40 6.99
C ILE A 488 -1.10 4.56 6.09
N SER A 489 0.05 4.07 6.56
CA SER A 489 1.26 4.00 5.73
C SER A 489 1.15 2.90 4.67
N GLY A 490 1.97 3.00 3.63
CA GLY A 490 2.19 1.93 2.66
C GLY A 490 2.69 0.66 3.34
N ALA A 491 3.45 0.79 4.44
CA ALA A 491 3.95 -0.33 5.22
C ALA A 491 2.81 -1.07 5.93
N ASP A 492 1.87 -0.35 6.55
CA ASP A 492 0.70 -0.97 7.19
C ASP A 492 -0.14 -1.74 6.16
N TYR A 493 -0.38 -1.11 5.00
CA TYR A 493 -1.13 -1.77 3.93
C TYR A 493 -0.38 -2.99 3.39
N HIS A 494 0.93 -2.89 3.18
CA HIS A 494 1.75 -4.02 2.74
C HIS A 494 1.74 -5.17 3.75
N ARG A 495 1.76 -4.89 5.06
CA ARG A 495 1.65 -5.92 6.10
C ARG A 495 0.32 -6.67 6.00
N LEU A 496 -0.79 -5.99 5.73
CA LEU A 496 -2.08 -6.63 5.50
C LEU A 496 -2.05 -7.57 4.28
N LEU A 497 -1.49 -7.11 3.16
CA LEU A 497 -1.36 -7.92 1.94
C LEU A 497 -0.44 -9.13 2.17
N ALA A 498 0.68 -8.92 2.86
CA ALA A 498 1.62 -9.97 3.17
C ALA A 498 1.02 -11.04 4.07
N TYR A 499 0.27 -10.61 5.11
CA TYR A 499 -0.48 -11.50 5.98
C TYR A 499 -1.51 -12.34 5.20
N HIS A 500 -2.33 -11.70 4.37
CA HIS A 500 -3.32 -12.39 3.55
C HIS A 500 -2.67 -13.43 2.63
N TYR A 501 -1.59 -13.06 1.95
CA TYR A 501 -0.85 -13.96 1.07
C TYR A 501 -0.21 -15.14 1.82
N GLN A 502 0.40 -14.89 2.99
CA GLN A 502 0.99 -15.95 3.82
C GLN A 502 -0.06 -16.96 4.29
N CYS A 503 -1.22 -16.48 4.73
CA CYS A 503 -2.36 -17.35 5.04
C CYS A 503 -2.79 -18.18 3.82
N GLY A 504 -2.82 -17.58 2.62
CA GLY A 504 -3.13 -18.28 1.37
C GLY A 504 -2.14 -19.38 1.02
N ILE A 505 -0.84 -19.13 1.18
CA ILE A 505 0.20 -20.14 0.94
C ILE A 505 0.03 -21.33 1.89
N ILE A 506 -0.14 -21.06 3.18
CA ILE A 506 -0.28 -22.11 4.18
C ILE A 506 -1.60 -22.89 3.97
N ALA A 507 -2.71 -22.21 3.64
CA ALA A 507 -3.98 -22.85 3.33
C ALA A 507 -3.90 -23.73 2.05
N GLN A 508 -3.27 -23.24 0.99
CA GLN A 508 -3.01 -24.01 -0.24
C GLN A 508 -2.15 -25.26 0.03
N ASN A 509 -1.14 -25.12 0.90
CA ASN A 509 -0.25 -26.23 1.25
C ASN A 509 -0.95 -27.38 1.97
N VAL A 510 -2.09 -27.14 2.63
CA VAL A 510 -2.89 -28.21 3.25
C VAL A 510 -3.36 -29.23 2.20
N GLY A 511 -3.76 -28.77 1.00
CA GLY A 511 -4.15 -29.66 -0.09
C GLY A 511 -2.95 -30.28 -0.81
N SER A 512 -1.82 -29.58 -0.84
CA SER A 512 -0.60 -30.03 -1.53
C SER A 512 0.21 -31.05 -0.71
N SER A 513 0.15 -30.94 0.62
CA SER A 513 0.81 -31.83 1.57
C SER A 513 -0.24 -32.48 2.48
N LEU A 514 -0.68 -33.69 2.13
CA LEU A 514 -1.65 -34.47 2.90
C LEU A 514 -1.02 -35.15 4.15
N SER A 515 0.10 -34.64 4.65
CA SER A 515 0.85 -35.19 5.80
C SER A 515 0.09 -35.11 7.13
N TRP A 516 -0.96 -34.30 7.19
CA TRP A 516 -1.84 -34.14 8.36
C TRP A 516 -2.95 -35.20 8.42
N LEU A 517 -3.13 -36.00 7.37
CA LEU A 517 -4.03 -37.14 7.38
C LEU A 517 -3.34 -38.33 8.04
N GLU A 518 -4.00 -38.97 9.00
CA GLU A 518 -3.57 -40.28 9.50
C GLU A 518 -3.70 -41.32 8.37
N SER A 519 -2.60 -41.99 8.01
CA SER A 519 -2.37 -42.80 6.80
C SER A 519 -3.34 -43.98 6.53
N SER A 520 -4.44 -44.12 7.26
CA SER A 520 -5.35 -45.27 7.20
C SER A 520 -6.83 -44.92 7.01
N SER A 521 -7.23 -43.64 7.08
CA SER A 521 -8.65 -43.26 7.24
C SER A 521 -9.39 -42.83 5.96
N TYR A 522 -8.71 -42.57 4.84
CA TYR A 522 -9.35 -42.09 3.60
C TYR A 522 -8.97 -42.91 2.37
N VAL A 523 -9.96 -43.59 1.77
CA VAL A 523 -9.78 -44.56 0.68
C VAL A 523 -9.24 -43.91 -0.60
N ALA A 524 -9.46 -42.61 -0.81
CA ALA A 524 -8.95 -41.83 -1.95
C ALA A 524 -7.40 -41.69 -1.98
N THR A 525 -6.71 -42.06 -0.91
CA THR A 525 -5.24 -42.09 -0.80
C THR A 525 -4.63 -43.48 -0.95
N ARG A 526 -5.45 -44.52 -1.16
CA ARG A 526 -4.94 -45.87 -1.46
C ARG A 526 -4.45 -45.92 -2.90
N ASN A 527 -3.36 -46.66 -3.15
CA ASN A 527 -2.87 -47.02 -4.48
C ASN A 527 -4.02 -47.64 -5.29
N HIS A 528 -4.77 -46.80 -6.01
CA HIS A 528 -5.87 -47.24 -6.84
C HIS A 528 -5.30 -47.71 -8.17
N ALA A 529 -5.64 -48.94 -8.56
CA ALA A 529 -5.34 -49.52 -9.87
C ALA A 529 -6.15 -48.88 -11.02
N CYS A 530 -6.61 -47.64 -10.85
CA CYS A 530 -7.23 -46.87 -11.92
C CYS A 530 -6.10 -46.29 -12.79
N HIS A 531 -6.24 -46.35 -14.12
CA HIS A 531 -5.26 -45.87 -15.10
C HIS A 531 -4.96 -44.35 -15.04
N HIS A 532 -5.50 -43.61 -14.08
CA HIS A 532 -5.42 -42.15 -13.97
C HIS A 532 -4.87 -41.67 -12.62
N SER A 533 -3.93 -42.39 -12.01
CA SER A 533 -3.28 -41.93 -10.76
C SER A 533 -2.20 -40.88 -11.02
N VAL A 534 -2.09 -39.90 -10.13
CA VAL A 534 -1.11 -38.81 -10.16
C VAL A 534 -0.27 -38.90 -8.89
N ARG A 535 1.05 -38.72 -9.04
CA ARG A 535 1.98 -38.69 -7.92
C ARG A 535 1.87 -37.34 -7.20
N LEU A 536 1.40 -37.34 -5.95
CA LEU A 536 1.30 -36.13 -5.13
C LEU A 536 2.57 -35.89 -4.32
N SER A 537 3.16 -36.95 -3.77
CA SER A 537 4.44 -36.90 -3.04
C SER A 537 5.28 -38.15 -3.36
N PRO A 538 6.56 -38.22 -2.93
CA PRO A 538 7.42 -39.36 -3.24
C PRO A 538 6.79 -40.73 -2.90
N ASN A 539 5.96 -40.78 -1.86
CA ASN A 539 5.35 -42.00 -1.32
C ASN A 539 3.81 -42.02 -1.45
N LEU A 540 3.19 -41.08 -2.17
CA LEU A 540 1.73 -40.97 -2.25
C LEU A 540 1.25 -40.74 -3.68
N TYR A 541 0.39 -41.65 -4.14
CA TYR A 541 -0.36 -41.54 -5.39
C TYR A 541 -1.84 -41.36 -5.08
N VAL A 542 -2.49 -40.47 -5.81
CA VAL A 542 -3.93 -40.19 -5.67
C VAL A 542 -4.62 -40.24 -7.02
N ALA A 543 -5.94 -40.36 -7.04
CA ALA A 543 -6.71 -40.28 -8.29
C ALA A 543 -6.60 -38.88 -8.93
N SER A 544 -6.60 -38.81 -10.27
CA SER A 544 -6.51 -37.54 -11.03
C SER A 544 -7.60 -36.54 -10.65
N TRP A 545 -8.85 -36.98 -10.51
CA TRP A 545 -9.98 -36.13 -10.11
C TRP A 545 -9.77 -35.52 -8.72
N PHE A 546 -9.13 -36.27 -7.81
CA PHE A 546 -8.87 -35.81 -6.45
C PHE A 546 -7.70 -34.83 -6.43
N HIS A 547 -6.63 -35.13 -7.16
CA HIS A 547 -5.53 -34.19 -7.39
C HIS A 547 -6.04 -32.87 -8.00
N GLU A 548 -6.91 -32.95 -9.02
CA GLU A 548 -7.51 -31.78 -9.64
C GLU A 548 -8.33 -30.96 -8.63
N TYR A 549 -9.15 -31.63 -7.81
CA TYR A 549 -9.88 -30.98 -6.71
C TYR A 549 -8.95 -30.24 -5.75
N LEU A 550 -7.86 -30.87 -5.30
CA LEU A 550 -6.87 -30.25 -4.40
C LEU A 550 -6.16 -29.06 -5.05
N VAL A 551 -5.80 -29.16 -6.33
CA VAL A 551 -5.16 -28.06 -7.07
C VAL A 551 -6.10 -26.87 -7.22
N LEU A 552 -7.38 -27.10 -7.54
CA LEU A 552 -8.34 -26.03 -7.75
C LEU A 552 -8.76 -25.36 -6.45
N SER A 553 -9.10 -26.16 -5.44
CA SER A 553 -9.38 -25.64 -4.10
C SER A 553 -8.16 -24.94 -3.51
N GLY A 554 -6.95 -25.44 -3.73
CA GLY A 554 -5.71 -24.78 -3.34
C GLY A 554 -5.47 -23.44 -4.04
N LYS A 555 -5.86 -23.29 -5.32
CA LYS A 555 -5.81 -21.98 -6.01
C LYS A 555 -6.82 -20.99 -5.42
N GLU A 556 -8.03 -21.45 -5.14
CA GLU A 556 -9.07 -20.63 -4.52
C GLU A 556 -8.68 -20.24 -3.08
N LEU A 557 -8.09 -21.15 -2.30
CA LEU A 557 -7.58 -20.86 -0.95
C LEU A 557 -6.41 -19.88 -0.96
N LEU A 558 -5.54 -19.93 -1.97
CA LEU A 558 -4.49 -18.92 -2.13
C LEU A 558 -5.08 -17.52 -2.37
N ALA A 559 -6.17 -17.44 -3.13
CA ALA A 559 -6.84 -16.17 -3.44
C ALA A 559 -7.77 -15.70 -2.31
N ARG A 560 -8.42 -16.62 -1.57
CA ARG A 560 -9.33 -16.35 -0.46
C ARG A 560 -9.01 -17.32 0.71
N PRO A 561 -8.07 -16.96 1.60
CA PRO A 561 -7.52 -17.83 2.63
C PRO A 561 -8.42 -17.99 3.87
N CYS A 562 -9.65 -18.43 3.66
CA CYS A 562 -10.60 -18.75 4.72
C CYS A 562 -11.19 -20.14 4.53
N GLU A 563 -11.63 -20.77 5.61
CA GLU A 563 -12.25 -22.09 5.54
C GLU A 563 -13.55 -22.08 4.74
N SER A 564 -14.23 -20.94 4.69
CA SER A 564 -15.48 -20.80 3.94
C SER A 564 -15.29 -20.91 2.43
N THR A 565 -14.06 -20.73 1.93
CA THR A 565 -13.71 -20.99 0.53
C THR A 565 -13.99 -22.43 0.13
N LEU A 566 -13.80 -23.39 1.03
CA LEU A 566 -14.06 -24.79 0.74
C LEU A 566 -15.55 -25.14 0.75
N PHE A 567 -16.42 -24.32 1.35
CA PHE A 567 -17.87 -24.55 1.29
C PHE A 567 -18.46 -24.30 -0.12
N GLU A 568 -17.73 -23.64 -1.01
CA GLU A 568 -18.17 -23.49 -2.40
C GLU A 568 -18.17 -24.84 -3.12
N LEU A 569 -19.38 -25.39 -3.28
CA LEU A 569 -19.61 -26.77 -3.71
C LEU A 569 -19.21 -27.05 -5.17
N SER A 570 -18.90 -26.06 -6.00
CA SER A 570 -18.67 -26.26 -7.43
C SER A 570 -17.50 -27.22 -7.72
N HIS A 571 -16.37 -27.04 -7.05
CA HIS A 571 -15.20 -27.91 -7.18
C HIS A 571 -15.42 -29.27 -6.53
N TYR A 572 -16.09 -29.28 -5.36
CA TYR A 572 -16.42 -30.51 -4.65
C TYR A 572 -17.38 -31.38 -5.47
N SER A 573 -18.50 -30.84 -5.94
CA SER A 573 -19.48 -31.53 -6.78
C SER A 573 -18.86 -32.06 -8.06
N ARG A 574 -17.98 -31.29 -8.72
CA ARG A 574 -17.26 -31.77 -9.91
C ARG A 574 -16.36 -32.96 -9.59
N ALA A 575 -15.65 -32.92 -8.46
CA ALA A 575 -14.82 -34.03 -8.02
C ALA A 575 -15.65 -35.30 -7.78
N ILE A 576 -16.84 -35.16 -7.18
CA ILE A 576 -17.77 -36.28 -6.94
C ILE A 576 -18.26 -36.86 -8.27
N ILE A 577 -18.69 -36.03 -9.22
CA ILE A 577 -19.14 -36.48 -10.54
C ILE A 577 -18.04 -37.29 -11.24
N ASN A 578 -16.82 -36.73 -11.33
CA ASN A 578 -15.68 -37.40 -11.93
C ASN A 578 -15.32 -38.72 -11.21
N ALA A 579 -15.49 -38.78 -9.89
CA ALA A 579 -15.28 -40.01 -9.12
C ALA A 579 -16.33 -41.09 -9.44
N THR A 580 -17.59 -40.71 -9.69
CA THR A 580 -18.67 -41.66 -10.02
C THR A 580 -18.56 -42.25 -11.42
N GLU A 581 -17.85 -41.61 -12.34
CA GLU A 581 -17.57 -42.14 -13.69
C GLU A 581 -16.62 -43.34 -13.67
N CYS A 582 -15.90 -43.56 -12.56
CA CYS A 582 -15.00 -44.69 -12.38
C CYS A 582 -15.60 -45.71 -11.39
N THR A 583 -15.75 -46.95 -11.84
CA THR A 583 -16.33 -48.07 -11.06
C THR A 583 -15.58 -48.34 -9.75
N GLU A 584 -14.28 -48.09 -9.71
CA GLU A 584 -13.45 -48.26 -8.51
C GLU A 584 -13.46 -47.03 -7.61
N CYS A 585 -13.52 -45.82 -8.17
CA CYS A 585 -13.53 -44.57 -7.38
C CYS A 585 -14.90 -44.27 -6.78
N GLN A 586 -16.01 -44.75 -7.36
CA GLN A 586 -17.36 -44.51 -6.83
C GLN A 586 -17.51 -44.98 -5.37
N ARG A 587 -16.86 -46.07 -4.97
CA ARG A 587 -16.86 -46.59 -3.59
C ARG A 587 -16.21 -45.64 -2.58
N THR A 588 -15.42 -44.68 -3.05
CA THR A 588 -14.69 -43.73 -2.20
C THR A 588 -15.47 -42.44 -1.93
N VAL A 589 -16.56 -42.20 -2.66
CA VAL A 589 -17.41 -40.99 -2.56
C VAL A 589 -17.92 -40.77 -1.15
N GLU A 590 -18.31 -41.82 -0.44
CA GLU A 590 -18.77 -41.72 0.97
C GLU A 590 -17.68 -41.21 1.91
N SER A 591 -16.41 -41.50 1.62
CA SER A 591 -15.27 -41.02 2.42
C SER A 591 -14.88 -39.57 2.11
N MET A 592 -15.32 -39.04 0.97
CA MET A 592 -14.98 -37.69 0.51
C MET A 592 -15.60 -36.59 1.38
N SER A 593 -16.81 -36.83 1.92
CA SER A 593 -17.46 -35.89 2.85
C SER A 593 -16.66 -35.73 4.15
N LYS A 594 -16.23 -36.86 4.72
CA LYS A 594 -15.35 -36.89 5.91
C LYS A 594 -14.01 -36.21 5.63
N PHE A 595 -13.43 -36.43 4.45
CA PHE A 595 -12.18 -35.77 4.06
C PHE A 595 -12.40 -34.26 3.98
N HIS A 596 -13.47 -33.82 3.34
CA HIS A 596 -13.79 -32.41 3.15
C HIS A 596 -13.97 -31.68 4.48
N THR A 597 -14.68 -32.27 5.44
CA THR A 597 -14.81 -31.72 6.80
C THR A 597 -13.45 -31.59 7.50
N SER A 598 -12.60 -32.61 7.42
CA SER A 598 -11.25 -32.55 7.99
C SER A 598 -10.36 -31.53 7.27
N TYR A 599 -10.53 -31.37 5.95
CA TYR A 599 -9.80 -30.39 5.16
C TYR A 599 -10.16 -28.96 5.58
N ILE A 600 -11.45 -28.66 5.75
CA ILE A 600 -11.96 -27.39 6.28
C ILE A 600 -11.37 -27.10 7.67
N ALA A 601 -11.44 -28.08 8.58
CA ALA A 601 -10.94 -27.93 9.95
C ALA A 601 -9.41 -27.68 9.97
N GLN A 602 -8.67 -28.39 9.12
CA GLN A 602 -7.22 -28.25 9.02
C GLN A 602 -6.83 -26.89 8.44
N VAL A 603 -7.50 -26.41 7.38
CA VAL A 603 -7.31 -25.06 6.83
C VAL A 603 -7.53 -24.01 7.91
N LYS A 604 -8.66 -24.07 8.63
CA LYS A 604 -8.97 -23.16 9.74
C LYS A 604 -7.86 -23.14 10.79
N LYS A 605 -7.36 -24.32 11.18
CA LYS A 605 -6.29 -24.48 12.17
C LYS A 605 -4.98 -23.83 11.72
N VAL A 606 -4.51 -24.11 10.50
CA VAL A 606 -3.21 -23.60 10.03
C VAL A 606 -3.24 -22.11 9.70
N VAL A 607 -4.39 -21.57 9.27
CA VAL A 607 -4.55 -20.13 9.06
C VAL A 607 -4.49 -19.38 10.39
N ALA A 608 -5.15 -19.89 11.43
CA ALA A 608 -5.15 -19.28 12.76
C ALA A 608 -3.73 -19.18 13.40
N THR A 609 -2.80 -20.07 13.04
CA THR A 609 -1.40 -19.98 13.52
C THR A 609 -0.65 -18.80 12.92
N VAL A 610 -0.98 -18.36 11.70
CA VAL A 610 -0.37 -17.19 11.07
C VAL A 610 -0.90 -15.91 11.69
N SER A 611 -2.20 -15.90 12.05
CA SER A 611 -2.84 -14.76 12.70
C SER A 611 -2.09 -14.32 13.95
N GLN A 612 -1.60 -15.27 14.75
CA GLN A 612 -0.84 -15.00 15.99
C GLN A 612 0.52 -14.32 15.76
N ALA A 613 1.02 -14.28 14.53
CA ALA A 613 2.33 -13.77 14.17
C ALA A 613 2.31 -12.41 13.46
N LEU A 614 1.14 -11.76 13.32
CA LEU A 614 1.02 -10.42 12.72
C LEU A 614 1.88 -9.42 13.52
N PRO A 615 2.99 -8.90 12.95
CA PRO A 615 3.86 -7.99 13.68
C PRO A 615 3.13 -6.67 13.97
N ALA A 616 3.35 -6.17 15.17
CA ALA A 616 2.86 -4.88 15.65
C ALA A 616 3.17 -3.76 14.66
N SER A 617 2.22 -2.84 14.47
CA SER A 617 2.54 -1.53 13.89
C SER A 617 3.56 -0.85 14.81
N THR A 618 4.76 -0.60 14.30
CA THR A 618 5.71 0.29 14.96
C THR A 618 5.15 1.71 14.82
N ALA A 619 4.49 2.18 15.87
CA ALA A 619 4.09 3.58 15.99
C ALA A 619 5.31 4.48 16.13
#